data_AF-A0A9Q0WB59-F1
#
_entry.id   AF-A0A9Q0WB59-F1
#
_cell.length_a   1.000
_cell.length_b   1.000
_cell.length_c   1.000
_cell.angle_alpha   90.00
_cell.angle_beta   90.00
_cell.angle_gamma   90.00
#
_symmetry.space_group_name_H-M   'P 1'
#
loop_
_entity.id
_entity.type
_entity.pdbx_description
1 polymer ?
#
loop_
_entity_poly.entity_id
_entity_poly.type
_entity_poly.pdbx_seq_one_letter_code
_entity_poly.pdbx_strand_id
1 'polypeptide(L)'
;MTLLLKSLSSTCKAFYSIEARRRKTLKPVRAELLSGALHRYPHIEHLDQTLCPRIEDSMLNVVSLSSKDVLCSINLSRSRFFFIIINIGLESLVSSCFNLLRLICLMG
;
A
#
# COMPACT_ATOMS: atom_id res chain seq x y z
N MET A 1 0.48 -1.95 21.66
CA MET A 1 0.30 -0.50 21.41
C MET A 1 -0.51 -0.15 20.13
N THR A 2 -0.50 -0.96 19.07
CA THR A 2 -1.20 -0.66 17.79
C THR A 2 -2.73 -0.69 17.87
N LEU A 3 -3.33 -1.50 18.74
CA LEU A 3 -4.79 -1.57 18.91
C LEU A 3 -5.37 -0.32 19.60
N LEU A 4 -4.66 0.21 20.61
CA LEU A 4 -5.07 1.43 21.33
C LEU A 4 -5.02 2.67 20.43
N LEU A 5 -3.99 2.82 19.59
CA LEU A 5 -3.90 3.94 18.66
C LEU A 5 -5.04 3.95 17.65
N LYS A 6 -5.50 2.77 17.20
CA LYS A 6 -6.65 2.67 16.30
C LYS A 6 -7.95 3.11 16.97
N SER A 7 -8.23 2.67 18.21
CA SER A 7 -9.46 3.09 18.90
C SER A 7 -9.44 4.56 19.31
N LEU A 8 -8.26 5.11 19.65
CA LEU A 8 -8.11 6.53 19.96
C LEU A 8 -8.15 7.41 18.71
N SER A 9 -7.83 6.87 17.53
CA SER A 9 -7.89 7.64 16.28
C SER A 9 -9.30 8.16 15.95
N SER A 10 -10.36 7.54 16.49
CA SER A 10 -11.74 8.00 16.31
C SER A 10 -12.19 9.02 17.36
N THR A 11 -11.43 9.22 18.44
CA THR A 11 -11.87 10.08 19.55
C THR A 11 -11.43 11.53 19.36
N CYS A 12 -10.29 11.80 18.73
CA CYS A 12 -9.86 13.16 18.44
C CYS A 12 -8.93 13.29 17.22
N LYS A 13 -8.87 14.50 16.65
CA LYS A 13 -8.04 14.82 15.47
C LYS A 13 -6.54 14.63 15.72
N ALA A 14 -6.08 14.85 16.95
CA ALA A 14 -4.66 14.66 17.29
C ALA A 14 -4.27 13.18 17.23
N PHE A 15 -5.04 12.29 17.86
CA PHE A 15 -4.81 10.85 17.78
C PHE A 15 -5.01 10.30 16.37
N TYR A 16 -5.98 10.82 15.62
CA TYR A 16 -6.12 10.52 14.19
C TYR A 16 -4.82 10.79 13.42
N SER A 17 -4.22 11.97 13.64
CA SER A 17 -3.02 12.41 12.93
C SER A 17 -1.76 11.64 13.37
N ILE A 18 -1.66 11.29 14.67
CA ILE A 18 -0.57 10.47 15.20
C ILE A 18 -0.67 9.04 14.64
N GLU A 19 -1.86 8.44 14.65
CA GLU A 19 -2.09 7.11 14.10
C GLU A 19 -1.76 7.07 12.60
N ALA A 20 -2.23 8.08 11.85
CA ALA A 20 -1.94 8.25 10.43
C ALA A 20 -0.44 8.29 10.12
N ARG A 21 0.34 9.08 10.88
CA ARG A 21 1.79 9.20 10.68
C ARG A 21 2.58 7.98 11.13
N ARG A 22 2.12 7.30 12.19
CA ARG A 22 2.83 6.13 12.76
C ARG A 22 2.60 4.85 11.99
N ARG A 23 1.53 4.76 11.20
CA ARG A 23 1.25 3.55 10.43
C ARG A 23 2.26 3.44 9.29
N LYS A 24 3.03 2.34 9.31
CA LYS A 24 4.03 1.99 8.28
C LYS A 24 3.60 0.83 7.40
N THR A 25 2.61 0.05 7.83
CA THR A 25 2.11 -1.12 7.09
C THR A 25 0.64 -0.97 6.76
N LEU A 26 0.28 -1.24 5.51
CA LEU A 26 -1.09 -1.25 5.02
C LEU A 26 -1.40 -2.60 4.37
N LYS A 27 -2.55 -3.18 4.73
CA LYS A 27 -3.05 -4.42 4.15
C LYS A 27 -4.52 -4.24 3.72
N PRO A 28 -4.76 -3.64 2.54
CA PRO A 28 -6.11 -3.39 2.08
C PRO A 28 -6.80 -4.71 1.72
N VAL A 29 -8.05 -4.85 2.15
CA VAL A 29 -8.90 -6.00 1.76
C VAL A 29 -9.56 -5.76 0.40
N ARG A 30 -9.71 -4.49 0.02
CA ARG A 30 -10.38 -4.05 -1.20
C ARG A 30 -9.56 -3.02 -1.95
N ALA A 31 -9.51 -3.18 -3.26
CA ALA A 31 -8.80 -2.30 -4.18
C ALA A 31 -9.31 -0.85 -4.12
N GLU A 32 -10.63 -0.68 -4.05
CA GLU A 32 -11.28 0.65 -4.12
C GLU A 32 -10.90 1.55 -2.93
N LEU A 33 -10.52 0.95 -1.80
CA LEU A 33 -10.15 1.69 -0.59
C LEU A 33 -8.69 2.14 -0.59
N LEU A 34 -7.89 1.68 -1.56
CA LEU A 34 -6.44 1.91 -1.58
C LEU A 34 -6.09 3.39 -1.67
N SER A 35 -6.71 4.14 -2.58
CA SER A 35 -6.44 5.57 -2.75
C SER A 35 -6.73 6.37 -1.47
N GLY A 36 -7.91 6.17 -0.87
CA GLY A 36 -8.25 6.83 0.40
C GLY A 36 -7.34 6.42 1.55
N ALA A 37 -6.88 5.17 1.58
CA ALA A 37 -5.94 4.69 2.58
C ALA A 37 -4.55 5.31 2.41
N LEU A 38 -4.04 5.43 1.18
CA LEU A 38 -2.75 6.07 0.90
C LEU A 38 -2.79 7.58 1.21
N HIS A 39 -3.91 8.25 0.94
CA HIS A 39 -4.11 9.63 1.35
C HIS A 39 -4.12 9.80 2.88
N ARG A 40 -4.73 8.85 3.62
CA ARG A 40 -4.74 8.88 5.09
C ARG A 40 -3.37 8.53 5.69
N TYR A 41 -2.61 7.66 5.05
CA TYR A 41 -1.37 7.10 5.58
C TYR A 41 -0.19 7.49 4.67
N PRO A 42 0.35 8.71 4.76
CA PRO A 42 1.35 9.22 3.83
C PRO A 42 2.76 8.60 3.99
N HIS A 43 3.00 7.85 5.08
CA HIS A 43 4.32 7.27 5.39
C HIS A 43 4.30 5.74 5.40
N ILE A 44 3.50 5.13 4.52
CA ILE A 44 3.49 3.67 4.35
C ILE A 44 4.79 3.21 3.71
N GLU A 45 5.47 2.30 4.39
CA GLU A 45 6.70 1.64 3.95
C GLU A 45 6.41 0.23 3.43
N HIS A 46 5.37 -0.43 3.94
CA HIS A 46 5.05 -1.81 3.63
C HIS A 46 3.60 -1.96 3.15
N LEU A 47 3.41 -2.32 1.89
CA LEU A 47 2.09 -2.59 1.30
C LEU A 47 1.90 -4.09 1.06
N ASP A 48 0.89 -4.67 1.70
CA ASP A 48 0.53 -6.09 1.55
C ASP A 48 -0.81 -6.20 0.83
N GLN A 49 -0.80 -6.72 -0.40
CA GLN A 49 -2.00 -6.91 -1.23
C GLN A 49 -2.49 -8.37 -1.22
N THR A 50 -1.97 -9.24 -0.35
CA THR A 50 -2.31 -10.68 -0.37
C THR A 50 -3.78 -11.01 -0.07
N LEU A 51 -4.56 -10.05 0.43
CA LEU A 51 -6.01 -10.17 0.65
C LEU A 51 -6.85 -9.54 -0.47
N CYS A 52 -6.22 -8.91 -1.47
CA CYS A 52 -6.89 -8.23 -2.57
C CYS A 52 -6.64 -8.98 -3.88
N PRO A 53 -7.55 -9.87 -4.33
CA PRO A 53 -7.30 -10.75 -5.47
C PRO A 53 -7.35 -10.03 -6.83
N ARG A 54 -7.91 -8.82 -6.89
CA ARG A 54 -8.05 -7.99 -8.11
C ARG A 54 -7.14 -6.77 -7.98
N ILE A 55 -5.95 -6.86 -8.58
CA ILE A 55 -4.99 -5.76 -8.68
C ILE A 55 -4.89 -5.37 -10.15
N GLU A 56 -5.02 -4.08 -10.43
CA GLU A 56 -4.96 -3.50 -11.77
C GLU A 56 -3.78 -2.51 -11.85
N ASP A 57 -3.26 -2.23 -13.07
CA ASP A 57 -2.16 -1.29 -13.26
C ASP A 57 -2.47 0.12 -12.76
N SER A 58 -3.74 0.53 -12.86
CA SER A 58 -4.24 1.79 -12.32
C SER A 58 -3.94 1.92 -10.82
N MET A 59 -4.05 0.82 -10.06
CA MET A 59 -3.76 0.80 -8.64
C MET A 59 -2.27 0.90 -8.35
N LEU A 60 -1.43 0.20 -9.12
CA LEU A 60 0.02 0.29 -8.98
C LEU A 60 0.52 1.70 -9.31
N ASN A 61 -0.08 2.36 -10.30
CA ASN A 61 0.22 3.76 -10.61
C ASN A 61 -0.20 4.71 -9.47
N VAL A 62 -1.35 4.47 -8.81
CA VAL A 62 -1.73 5.25 -7.62
C VAL A 62 -0.72 5.07 -6.49
N VAL A 63 -0.22 3.84 -6.27
CA VAL A 63 0.81 3.55 -5.26
C VAL A 63 2.12 4.23 -5.64
N SER A 64 2.56 4.12 -6.88
CA SER A 64 3.80 4.72 -7.37
C SER A 64 3.75 6.24 -7.20
N LEU A 65 2.61 6.88 -7.45
CA LEU A 65 2.43 8.33 -7.27
C LEU A 65 2.38 8.76 -5.79
N SER A 66 1.75 7.96 -4.93
CA SER A 66 1.47 8.33 -3.54
C SER A 66 2.59 7.98 -2.56
N SER A 67 3.52 7.10 -2.93
CA SER A 67 4.49 6.52 -1.99
C SER A 67 5.92 6.43 -2.53
N LYS A 68 6.28 7.30 -3.50
CA LYS A 68 7.59 7.37 -4.17
C LYS A 68 8.78 7.24 -3.22
N ASP A 69 8.83 8.09 -2.20
CA ASP A 69 10.03 8.25 -1.38
C ASP A 69 9.97 7.41 -0.09
N VAL A 70 8.90 6.66 0.13
CA VAL A 70 8.66 5.98 1.41
C VAL A 70 8.42 4.48 1.27
N LEU A 71 7.98 3.99 0.11
CA LEU A 71 7.63 2.59 -0.05
C LEU A 71 8.90 1.72 -0.09
N CYS A 72 9.06 0.87 0.92
CA CYS A 72 10.18 -0.04 1.08
C CYS A 72 9.87 -1.47 0.61
N SER A 73 8.62 -1.91 0.72
CA SER A 73 8.23 -3.23 0.25
C SER A 73 6.80 -3.31 -0.23
N ILE A 74 6.59 -4.13 -1.26
CA ILE A 74 5.26 -4.51 -1.74
C ILE A 74 5.13 -6.03 -1.85
N ASN A 75 4.00 -6.57 -1.39
CA ASN A 75 3.66 -7.97 -1.56
C ASN A 75 2.40 -8.11 -2.42
N LEU A 76 2.57 -8.67 -3.61
CA LEU A 76 1.53 -8.91 -4.61
C LEU A 76 1.12 -10.39 -4.69
N SER A 77 1.58 -11.23 -3.75
CA SER A 77 1.28 -12.66 -3.74
C SER A 77 -0.23 -12.91 -3.70
N ARG A 78 -0.72 -13.97 -4.36
CA ARG A 78 -2.15 -14.32 -4.48
C ARG A 78 -3.01 -13.32 -5.29
N SER A 79 -2.40 -12.33 -5.94
CA SER A 79 -3.06 -11.60 -7.03
C SER A 79 -3.33 -12.56 -8.18
N ARG A 80 -4.61 -12.79 -8.52
CA ARG A 80 -5.01 -13.74 -9.57
C ARG A 80 -4.68 -13.26 -10.99
N PHE A 81 -4.22 -12.03 -11.13
CA PHE A 81 -4.07 -11.34 -12.41
C PHE A 81 -2.64 -10.87 -12.68
N PHE A 82 -1.63 -11.50 -12.07
CA PHE A 82 -0.23 -11.09 -12.29
C PHE A 82 0.19 -11.11 -13.76
N PHE A 83 -0.41 -11.99 -14.58
CA PHE A 83 -0.20 -12.03 -16.03
C PHE A 83 -0.89 -10.88 -16.80
N ILE A 84 -1.89 -10.21 -16.22
CA ILE A 84 -2.60 -9.06 -16.81
C ILE A 84 -2.02 -7.71 -16.33
N ILE A 85 -1.31 -7.68 -15.19
CA ILE A 85 -0.53 -6.54 -14.68
C ILE A 85 0.75 -6.40 -15.54
N ILE A 86 0.56 -6.20 -16.84
CA ILE A 86 1.59 -6.30 -17.86
C ILE A 86 2.38 -4.99 -17.92
N ASN A 87 3.63 -5.07 -17.46
CA ASN A 87 4.72 -4.11 -17.56
C ASN A 87 4.52 -2.70 -17.00
N ILE A 88 3.50 -1.95 -17.40
CA ILE A 88 3.44 -0.49 -17.17
C ILE A 88 3.29 -0.15 -15.68
N GLY A 89 2.36 -0.81 -14.98
CA GLY A 89 2.13 -0.54 -13.56
C GLY A 89 3.33 -0.94 -12.69
N LEU A 90 3.95 -2.08 -13.00
CA LEU A 90 5.11 -2.58 -12.26
C LEU A 90 6.37 -1.76 -12.56
N GLU A 91 6.58 -1.38 -13.82
CA GLU A 91 7.68 -0.51 -14.26
C GLU A 91 7.55 0.89 -13.65
N SER A 92 6.34 1.46 -13.63
CA SER A 92 6.07 2.74 -12.94
C SER A 92 6.38 2.65 -11.45
N LEU A 93 6.04 1.53 -10.81
CA LEU A 93 6.31 1.31 -9.39
C LEU A 93 7.81 1.23 -9.12
N VAL A 94 8.54 0.40 -9.87
CA VAL A 94 9.98 0.20 -9.70
C VAL A 94 10.77 1.47 -10.04
N SER A 95 10.35 2.23 -11.05
CA SER A 95 11.01 3.48 -11.45
C SER A 95 10.72 4.66 -10.50
N SER A 96 9.54 4.71 -9.90
CA SER A 96 9.13 5.82 -9.04
C SER A 96 9.45 5.61 -7.56
N CYS A 97 9.50 4.35 -7.10
CA CYS A 97 9.75 4.03 -5.69
C CYS A 97 11.23 3.73 -5.42
N PHE A 98 12.05 4.77 -5.27
CA PHE A 98 13.50 4.64 -5.12
C PHE A 98 13.95 3.86 -3.88
N ASN A 99 13.13 3.86 -2.83
CA ASN A 99 13.41 3.13 -1.59
C ASN A 99 12.87 1.69 -1.59
N LEU A 100 12.36 1.19 -2.73
CA LEU A 100 11.79 -0.15 -2.81
C LEU A 100 12.87 -1.22 -2.71
N LEU A 101 12.97 -1.86 -1.55
CA LEU A 101 13.96 -2.90 -1.25
C LEU A 101 13.45 -4.31 -1.56
N ARG A 102 12.13 -4.52 -1.53
CA ARG A 102 11.54 -5.86 -1.63
C ARG A 102 10.21 -5.87 -2.38
N LEU A 103 10.17 -6.59 -3.49
CA LEU A 103 8.95 -6.94 -4.23
C LEU A 103 8.73 -8.45 -4.10
N ILE A 104 7.58 -8.86 -3.54
CA ILE A 104 7.23 -10.27 -3.32
C ILE A 104 6.07 -10.65 -4.24
N CYS A 105 6.33 -11.59 -5.14
CA CYS A 105 5.35 -12.18 -6.04
C CYS A 105 5.46 -13.70 -6.00
N LEU A 106 4.70 -14.35 -5.12
CA LEU A 106 4.56 -15.80 -5.16
C LEU A 106 3.42 -16.14 -6.11
N MET A 107 3.78 -16.69 -7.28
CA MET A 107 2.85 -17.40 -8.15
C MET A 107 2.48 -18.70 -7.44
N GLY A 108 1.21 -18.86 -7.10
CA GLY A 108 0.66 -20.11 -6.57
C GLY A 108 -0.21 -20.78 -7.62
#